data_AF-C1FLG2-F1
#
_entry.id   AF-C1FLG2-F1
#
_cell.length_a   1.000
_cell.length_b   1.000
_cell.length_c   1.000
_cell.angle_alpha   90.00
_cell.angle_beta   90.00
_cell.angle_gamma   90.00
#
_symmetry.space_group_name_H-M   'P 1'
#
loop_
_entity.id
_entity.type
_entity.pdbx_description
1 polymer ?
#
loop_
_entity_poly.entity_id
_entity_poly.type
_entity_poly.pdbx_seq_one_letter_code
_entity_poly.pdbx_strand_id
1 'polypeptide(L)' 'MGKSKQTIANQNWEKKNREYASYLKSRSSARSFIRNKATLEDIEEFRNLLEEREELLKQE' A
#
# COMPACT_ATOMS: atom_id res chain seq x y z
N MET A 1 17.84 -4.42 23.68
CA MET A 1 16.59 -3.70 24.03
C MET A 1 15.40 -4.56 23.64
N GLY A 2 14.42 -4.73 24.53
CA GLY A 2 13.21 -5.52 24.25
C GLY A 2 12.22 -4.77 23.36
N LYS A 3 11.37 -5.50 22.62
CA LYS A 3 10.28 -4.90 21.83
C LYS A 3 9.27 -4.22 22.76
N SER A 4 8.76 -3.05 22.36
CA SER A 4 7.74 -2.35 23.13
C SER A 4 6.40 -3.13 23.12
N LYS A 5 5.55 -2.89 24.13
CA LYS A 5 4.21 -3.52 24.20
C LYS A 5 3.37 -3.21 22.96
N GLN A 6 3.51 -2.00 22.41
CA GLN A 6 2.85 -1.59 21.16
C GLN A 6 3.37 -2.38 19.95
N THR A 7 4.69 -2.58 19.85
CA THR A 7 5.28 -3.40 18.78
C THR A 7 4.78 -4.83 18.83
N ILE A 8 4.64 -5.42 20.02
CA ILE A 8 4.13 -6.78 20.20
C ILE A 8 2.64 -6.86 19.83
N ALA A 9 1.83 -5.90 20.25
CA ALA A 9 0.41 -5.82 19.90
C ALA A 9 0.21 -5.70 18.38
N ASN A 10 0.98 -4.82 17.72
CA ASN A 10 0.94 -4.68 16.26
C ASN A 10 1.36 -5.97 15.56
N GLN A 11 2.42 -6.64 16.02
CA GLN A 11 2.86 -7.92 15.46
C GLN A 11 1.77 -9.00 15.59
N ASN A 12 1.07 -9.05 16.71
CA ASN A 12 -0.02 -10.01 16.91
C ASN A 12 -1.25 -9.69 16.04
N TRP A 13 -1.58 -8.41 15.87
CA TRP A 13 -2.65 -7.98 14.97
C TRP A 13 -2.31 -8.28 13.51
N GLU A 14 -1.08 -7.98 13.07
CA GLU A 14 -0.60 -8.27 11.71
C GLU A 14 -0.61 -9.77 11.42
N LYS A 15 -0.21 -10.62 12.38
CA LYS A 15 -0.26 -12.08 12.23
C LYS A 15 -1.68 -12.59 11.99
N LYS A 16 -2.68 -12.01 12.68
CA LYS A 16 -4.10 -12.38 12.54
C LYS A 16 -4.74 -11.80 11.27
N ASN A 17 -4.25 -10.66 10.78
CA ASN A 17 -4.82 -9.91 9.66
C ASN A 17 -3.80 -9.79 8.51
N ARG A 18 -3.14 -10.89 8.17
CA ARG A 18 -1.95 -10.86 7.30
C ARG A 18 -2.22 -10.21 5.94
N GLU A 19 -3.35 -10.53 5.32
CA GLU A 19 -3.73 -9.99 4.01
C GLU A 19 -4.01 -8.48 4.09
N TYR A 20 -4.83 -8.06 5.06
CA TYR A 20 -5.14 -6.65 5.25
C TYR A 20 -3.91 -5.83 5.66
N ALA A 21 -3.04 -6.38 6.51
CA ALA A 21 -1.77 -5.76 6.88
C ALA A 21 -0.85 -5.63 5.66
N SER A 22 -0.79 -6.64 4.78
CA SER A 22 -0.06 -6.57 3.51
C SER A 22 -0.61 -5.46 2.62
N TYR A 23 -1.94 -5.39 2.46
CA TYR A 23 -2.62 -4.33 1.72
C TYR A 23 -2.27 -2.93 2.25
N LEU A 24 -2.31 -2.72 3.56
CA LEU A 24 -1.96 -1.43 4.17
C LEU A 24 -0.49 -1.05 3.95
N LYS A 25 0.43 -2.02 4.03
CA LYS A 25 1.86 -1.81 3.75
C LYS A 25 2.06 -1.38 2.30
N SER A 26 1.49 -2.12 1.35
CA SER A 26 1.55 -1.79 -0.08
C SER A 26 0.97 -0.40 -0.37
N ARG A 27 -0.21 -0.09 0.19
CA ARG A 27 -0.86 1.23 0.03
C ARG A 27 -0.01 2.37 0.58
N SER A 28 0.61 2.18 1.73
CA SER A 28 1.45 3.22 2.36
C SER A 28 2.74 3.44 1.59
N SER A 29 3.37 2.36 1.13
CA SER A 29 4.56 2.42 0.28
C SER A 29 4.27 3.12 -1.05
N ALA A 30 3.19 2.76 -1.74
CA ALA A 30 2.77 3.39 -3.00
C ALA A 30 2.56 4.90 -2.83
N ARG A 31 1.84 5.32 -1.77
CA ARG A 31 1.64 6.75 -1.45
C ARG A 31 2.96 7.50 -1.25
N SER A 32 3.91 6.90 -0.54
CA SER A 32 5.21 7.53 -0.29
C SER A 32 6.03 7.64 -1.58
N PHE A 33 5.99 6.61 -2.42
CA PHE A 33 6.66 6.61 -3.72
C PHE A 33 6.12 7.73 -4.62
N ILE A 34 4.80 7.76 -4.83
CA ILE A 34 4.15 8.79 -5.66
C ILE A 34 4.46 10.20 -5.16
N ARG A 35 4.46 10.43 -3.85
CA ARG A 35 4.69 11.77 -3.29
C ARG A 35 6.15 12.23 -3.36
N ASN A 36 7.09 11.32 -3.14
CA ASN A 36 8.46 11.71 -2.80
C ASN A 36 9.52 11.20 -3.79
N LYS A 37 9.20 10.23 -4.65
CA LYS A 37 10.17 9.53 -5.49
C LYS A 37 9.80 9.47 -6.97
N ALA A 38 8.52 9.45 -7.29
CA ALA A 38 8.04 9.30 -8.66
C ALA A 38 8.54 10.45 -9.55
N THR A 39 9.04 10.07 -10.72
CA THR A 39 9.38 10.97 -11.83
C THR A 39 8.12 11.32 -12.63
N LEU A 40 8.24 12.25 -13.58
CA LEU A 40 7.12 12.60 -14.44
C LEU A 40 6.62 11.40 -15.26
N GLU A 41 7.55 10.59 -15.78
CA GLU A 41 7.26 9.37 -16.53
C GLU A 41 6.51 8.34 -15.66
N ASP A 42 6.95 8.12 -14.42
CA ASP A 42 6.23 7.25 -13.47
C ASP A 42 4.79 7.73 -13.23
N ILE A 43 4.59 9.05 -13.11
CA ILE A 43 3.25 9.62 -12.87
C ILE A 43 2.35 9.41 -14.08
N GLU A 44 2.88 9.54 -15.30
CA GLU A 44 2.13 9.28 -16.53
C GLU A 44 1.76 7.79 -16.64
N GLU A 45 2.70 6.88 -16.40
CA GLU A 45 2.43 5.44 -16.36
C GLU A 45 1.35 5.09 -15.33
N PHE A 46 1.46 5.64 -14.10
CA PHE A 46 0.49 5.36 -13.03
C PHE A 46 -0.91 5.86 -13.36
N ARG A 47 -1.09 6.94 -14.12
CA ARG A 47 -2.42 7.38 -14.55
C ARG A 47 -3.07 6.33 -15.45
N ASN A 48 -2.33 5.80 -16.43
CA ASN A 48 -2.84 4.75 -17.32
C ASN A 48 -3.23 3.49 -16.54
N LEU A 49 -2.38 3.06 -15.59
CA LEU A 49 -2.66 1.90 -14.75
C LEU A 49 -3.90 2.10 -13.85
N LEU A 50 -4.11 3.33 -13.37
CA LEU A 50 -5.29 3.67 -12.56
C LEU A 50 -6.56 3.67 -13.40
N GLU A 51 -6.52 4.20 -14.62
CA GLU A 51 -7.65 4.19 -15.56
C GLU A 51 -8.08 2.75 -15.88
N GLU A 52 -7.14 1.88 -16.28
CA GLU A 52 -7.42 0.46 -16.55
C GLU A 52 -8.03 -0.24 -15.32
N ARG A 53 -7.47 0.02 -14.12
CA ARG A 53 -7.99 -0.59 -12.90
C ARG A 53 -9.40 -0.11 -12.55
N GLU A 54 -9.70 1.17 -12.76
CA GLU A 54 -11.04 1.72 -12.54
C GLU A 54 -12.07 1.12 -13.49
N GLU A 55 -11.72 0.93 -14.76
CA GLU A 55 -12.61 0.30 -15.74
C GLU A 55 -12.95 -1.12 -15.33
N LEU A 56 -11.95 -1.92 -14.95
CA LEU A 56 -12.16 -3.28 -14.44
C LEU A 56 -13.06 -3.31 -13.20
N LEU A 57 -12.89 -2.36 -12.27
CA LEU A 57 -13.73 -2.26 -11.06
C LEU A 57 -15.17 -1.81 -11.33
N LYS A 58 -15.40 -1.01 -12.37
CA LYS A 58 -16.75 -0.57 -12.76
C LYS A 58 -17.53 -1.66 -13.50
N GLN A 59 -16.83 -2.66 -14.05
CA GLN A 59 -17.41 -3.80 -14.75
C GLN A 59 -17.69 -5.01 -13.83
N GLU A 60 -17.16 -5.02 -12.60
CA GLU A 60 -17.51 -5.96 -11.52
C GLU A 60 -18.80 -5.55 -10.80
#